data_AF-A0A9P0H157-F1
#
_entry.id   AF-A0A9P0H157-F1
#
_cell.length_a   1.000
_cell.length_b   1.000
_cell.length_c   1.000
_cell.angle_alpha   90.00
_cell.angle_beta   90.00
_cell.angle_gamma   90.00
#
_symmetry.space_group_name_H-M   'P 1'
#
loop_
_entity.id
_entity.type
_entity.pdbx_description
1 polymer ?
#
loop_
_entity_poly.entity_id
_entity_poly.type
_entity_poly.pdbx_seq_one_letter_code
_entity_poly.pdbx_strand_id
1 'polypeptide(L)'
;MERVERMDKGEPVTVFFDMQDSGIANADMDFMKFIISLFKQYYPYFLNYILVFDMPWMLSAAFKVVKTWLPNKAVQKIKNIDKKSLKDYVDSTQALKSWGGQDPYEFVFVPENAKKVHFADGSQSTEPSSNAFGDSKPDESPSSARLTLNPADAICFVQDGIELIGTLSITNSSDATLIYKVKTTSPEKFRVRPSCGLLSPLSSASINIVLLTGYTGVNILRDKFLVLSYPLEDHETHANLDLNDIWKLHSDPKKLEEHRLRCKVPSIQPCAHNGSPGSLSTMAGATSPTSDFEQRITQLLISMNHLTECNSSMQHDLIFVRRLLFIVIFLVIICLIALLLFLPLPEQGYCPATIAEPSLKLEM
;
A
#
# COMPACT_ATOMS: atom_id res chain seq x y z
N MET A 1 -0.80 -7.45 -13.71
CA MET A 1 -1.95 -8.31 -14.05
C MET A 1 -2.49 -7.97 -15.42
N GLU A 2 -3.09 -6.80 -15.65
CA GLU A 2 -3.65 -6.38 -16.95
C GLU A 2 -2.75 -6.64 -18.20
N ARG A 3 -1.43 -6.41 -18.11
CA ARG A 3 -0.49 -6.76 -19.20
C ARG A 3 -0.45 -8.26 -19.51
N VAL A 4 -0.48 -9.10 -18.47
CA VAL A 4 -0.45 -10.57 -18.55
C VAL A 4 -1.78 -11.07 -19.10
N GLU A 5 -2.90 -10.55 -18.57
CA GLU A 5 -4.26 -10.82 -19.04
C GLU A 5 -4.43 -10.54 -20.55
N ARG A 6 -3.83 -9.46 -21.05
CA ARG A 6 -3.81 -9.14 -22.50
C ARG A 6 -2.89 -10.04 -23.32
N MET A 7 -1.79 -10.55 -22.75
CA MET A 7 -0.86 -11.47 -23.43
C MET A 7 -1.45 -12.87 -23.54
N ASP A 8 -2.00 -13.37 -22.43
CA ASP A 8 -2.53 -14.73 -22.27
C ASP A 8 -4.05 -14.82 -22.50
N LYS A 9 -4.66 -13.76 -23.08
CA LYS A 9 -6.07 -13.70 -23.51
C LYS A 9 -7.09 -14.05 -22.41
N GLY A 10 -6.78 -13.73 -21.16
CA GLY A 10 -7.64 -14.01 -20.00
C GLY A 10 -7.47 -15.39 -19.38
N GLU A 11 -6.50 -16.20 -19.82
CA GLU A 11 -6.18 -17.49 -19.17
C GLU A 11 -5.80 -17.30 -17.68
N PRO A 12 -6.25 -18.19 -16.76
CA PRO A 12 -5.96 -18.06 -15.34
C PRO A 12 -4.47 -18.17 -15.00
N VAL A 13 -3.97 -17.20 -14.22
CA VAL A 13 -2.55 -17.12 -13.83
C VAL A 13 -2.28 -17.81 -12.50
N THR A 14 -1.13 -18.48 -12.41
CA THR A 14 -0.58 -19.00 -11.16
C THR A 14 0.44 -18.01 -10.60
N VAL A 15 0.32 -17.68 -9.32
CA VAL A 15 1.32 -16.88 -8.60
C VAL A 15 2.31 -17.81 -7.93
N PHE A 16 3.61 -17.56 -8.12
CA PHE A 16 4.69 -18.30 -7.47
C PHE A 16 5.38 -17.41 -6.44
N PHE A 17 5.32 -17.80 -5.17
CA PHE A 17 6.10 -17.20 -4.08
C PHE A 17 7.27 -18.13 -3.78
N ASP A 18 8.46 -17.73 -4.20
CA ASP A 18 9.69 -18.32 -3.68
C ASP A 18 9.92 -17.81 -2.25
N MET A 19 10.08 -18.72 -1.30
CA MET A 19 10.35 -18.42 0.11
C MET A 19 11.69 -18.98 0.60
N GLN A 20 12.57 -19.44 -0.31
CA GLN A 20 13.94 -19.80 0.06
C GLN A 20 14.63 -18.61 0.72
N ASP A 21 15.47 -18.92 1.73
CA ASP A 21 16.23 -17.96 2.55
C ASP A 21 15.41 -16.82 3.19
N SER A 22 14.08 -16.95 3.23
CA SER A 22 13.18 -15.99 3.87
C SER A 22 13.15 -16.15 5.40
N GLY A 23 12.92 -15.06 6.12
CA GLY A 23 12.83 -15.06 7.58
C GLY A 23 11.83 -14.04 8.10
N ILE A 24 11.48 -14.10 9.39
CA ILE A 24 10.48 -13.20 10.01
C ILE A 24 10.85 -11.73 9.79
N ALA A 25 12.13 -11.37 9.89
CA ALA A 25 12.61 -9.99 9.71
C ALA A 25 12.32 -9.40 8.31
N ASN A 26 12.16 -10.26 7.29
CA ASN A 26 11.92 -9.87 5.90
C ASN A 26 10.46 -10.14 5.46
N ALA A 27 9.59 -10.58 6.37
CA ALA A 27 8.21 -10.93 6.06
C ALA A 27 7.30 -9.68 6.05
N ASP A 28 7.19 -9.02 4.89
CA ASP A 28 6.32 -7.86 4.72
C ASP A 28 4.84 -8.26 4.67
N MET A 29 4.17 -8.08 5.81
CA MET A 29 2.76 -8.39 5.99
C MET A 29 1.82 -7.38 5.32
N ASP A 30 2.26 -6.16 5.03
CA ASP A 30 1.43 -5.14 4.36
C ASP A 30 1.50 -5.29 2.83
N PHE A 31 2.66 -5.65 2.28
CA PHE A 31 2.78 -6.10 0.89
C PHE A 31 1.91 -7.34 0.63
N MET A 32 1.88 -8.31 1.57
CA MET A 32 0.98 -9.47 1.45
C MET A 32 -0.51 -9.07 1.49
N LYS A 33 -0.92 -8.13 2.37
CA LYS A 33 -2.29 -7.58 2.34
C LYS A 33 -2.60 -6.91 1.01
N PHE A 34 -1.66 -6.16 0.44
CA PHE A 34 -1.82 -5.50 -0.85
C PHE A 34 -2.04 -6.51 -1.98
N ILE A 35 -1.22 -7.57 -2.09
CA ILE A 35 -1.41 -8.63 -3.10
C ILE A 35 -2.77 -9.31 -2.93
N ILE A 36 -3.16 -9.63 -1.69
CA ILE A 36 -4.43 -10.31 -1.41
C ILE A 36 -5.62 -9.39 -1.72
N SER A 37 -5.51 -8.09 -1.43
CA SER A 37 -6.48 -7.07 -1.83
C SER A 37 -6.60 -6.98 -3.35
N LEU A 38 -5.48 -6.96 -4.08
CA LEU A 38 -5.43 -6.90 -5.53
C LEU A 38 -6.21 -8.06 -6.17
N PHE A 39 -5.94 -9.30 -5.76
CA PHE A 39 -6.68 -10.47 -6.25
C PHE A 39 -8.15 -10.46 -5.81
N LYS A 40 -8.44 -10.11 -4.56
CA LYS A 40 -9.81 -10.12 -4.02
C LYS A 40 -10.73 -9.09 -4.67
N GLN A 41 -10.22 -7.89 -4.97
CA GLN A 41 -11.03 -6.75 -5.43
C GLN A 41 -11.02 -6.56 -6.94
N TYR A 42 -9.87 -6.80 -7.60
CA TYR A 42 -9.69 -6.46 -9.02
C TYR A 42 -9.59 -7.68 -9.94
N TYR A 43 -9.10 -8.82 -9.44
CA TYR A 43 -8.85 -10.03 -10.24
C TYR A 43 -9.40 -11.34 -9.61
N PRO A 44 -10.65 -11.39 -9.11
CA PRO A 44 -11.13 -12.50 -8.26
C PRO A 44 -11.27 -13.85 -8.98
N TYR A 45 -11.44 -13.84 -10.30
CA TYR A 45 -11.57 -15.05 -11.13
C TYR A 45 -10.28 -15.42 -11.87
N PHE A 46 -9.30 -14.52 -11.94
CA PHE A 46 -8.10 -14.66 -12.76
C PHE A 46 -7.01 -15.54 -12.13
N LEU A 47 -7.10 -15.80 -10.82
CA LEU A 47 -6.11 -16.57 -10.07
C LEU A 47 -6.38 -18.08 -10.15
N ASN A 48 -5.45 -18.87 -10.68
CA ASN A 48 -5.50 -20.33 -10.69
C ASN A 48 -5.03 -20.92 -9.34
N TYR A 49 -3.72 -20.88 -9.09
CA TYR A 49 -3.08 -21.30 -7.85
C TYR A 49 -2.21 -20.18 -7.25
N ILE A 50 -1.97 -20.27 -5.94
CA ILE A 50 -0.85 -19.62 -5.28
C ILE A 50 0.11 -20.74 -4.86
N LEU A 51 1.22 -20.89 -5.56
CA LEU A 51 2.29 -21.81 -5.20
C LEU A 51 3.22 -21.10 -4.22
N VAL A 52 3.48 -21.72 -3.08
CA VAL A 52 4.37 -21.17 -2.05
C VAL A 52 5.48 -22.18 -1.83
N PHE A 53 6.66 -21.85 -2.36
CA PHE A 53 7.77 -22.75 -2.53
C PHE A 53 8.77 -22.64 -1.38
N ASP A 54 9.10 -23.78 -0.79
CA ASP A 54 10.11 -23.95 0.26
C ASP A 54 9.91 -23.06 1.50
N MET A 55 8.64 -22.93 1.94
CA MET A 55 8.26 -22.09 3.09
C MET A 55 8.99 -22.49 4.39
N PRO A 56 9.81 -21.61 4.98
CA PRO A 56 10.46 -21.85 6.27
C PRO A 56 9.44 -22.07 7.39
N TRP A 57 9.65 -23.09 8.22
CA TRP A 57 8.73 -23.49 9.30
C TRP A 57 8.38 -22.33 10.27
N MET A 58 9.34 -21.43 10.49
CA MET A 58 9.21 -20.22 11.33
C MET A 58 8.13 -19.26 10.80
N LEU A 59 7.92 -19.20 9.48
CA LEU A 59 6.92 -18.33 8.84
C LEU A 59 5.49 -18.92 8.86
N SER A 60 5.31 -20.13 9.38
CA SER A 60 3.99 -20.77 9.52
C SER A 60 2.98 -19.93 10.32
N ALA A 61 3.44 -19.11 11.28
CA ALA A 61 2.58 -18.20 12.04
C ALA A 61 2.08 -17.03 11.17
N ALA A 62 2.97 -16.34 10.47
CA ALA A 62 2.63 -15.27 9.52
C ALA A 62 1.69 -15.79 8.42
N PHE A 63 1.97 -16.99 7.90
CA PHE A 63 1.13 -17.63 6.88
C PHE A 63 -0.27 -18.01 7.39
N LYS A 64 -0.42 -18.41 8.67
CA LYS A 64 -1.75 -18.60 9.28
C LYS A 64 -2.54 -17.29 9.32
N VAL A 65 -1.89 -16.16 9.61
CA VAL A 65 -2.54 -14.83 9.56
C VAL A 65 -2.93 -14.47 8.12
N VAL A 66 -2.05 -14.68 7.14
CA VAL A 66 -2.35 -14.48 5.71
C VAL A 66 -3.61 -15.24 5.27
N LYS A 67 -3.81 -16.49 5.75
CA LYS A 67 -5.01 -17.27 5.44
C LYS A 67 -6.31 -16.67 5.96
N THR A 68 -6.32 -15.88 7.04
CA THR A 68 -7.56 -15.28 7.56
C THR A 68 -8.05 -14.10 6.73
N TRP A 69 -7.18 -13.50 5.91
CA TRP A 69 -7.54 -12.40 5.00
C TRP A 69 -8.18 -12.89 3.69
N LEU A 70 -8.01 -14.18 3.38
CA LEU A 70 -8.48 -14.82 2.15
C LEU A 70 -9.84 -15.50 2.36
N PRO A 71 -10.77 -15.42 1.38
CA PRO A 71 -12.00 -16.20 1.42
C PRO A 71 -11.68 -17.70 1.29
N ASN A 72 -12.48 -18.57 1.93
CA ASN A 72 -12.25 -20.02 1.98
C ASN A 72 -11.97 -20.68 0.62
N LYS A 73 -12.65 -20.24 -0.45
CA LYS A 73 -12.43 -20.71 -1.84
C LYS A 73 -11.03 -20.38 -2.37
N ALA A 74 -10.43 -19.27 -1.95
CA ALA A 74 -9.06 -18.88 -2.33
C ALA A 74 -8.01 -19.57 -1.47
N VAL A 75 -8.28 -19.86 -0.19
CA VAL A 75 -7.37 -20.63 0.67
C VAL A 75 -7.08 -22.02 0.10
N GLN A 76 -8.09 -22.66 -0.51
CA GLN A 76 -7.94 -23.97 -1.18
C GLN A 76 -7.03 -23.93 -2.43
N LYS A 77 -6.87 -22.75 -3.05
CA LYS A 77 -5.96 -22.51 -4.19
C LYS A 77 -4.50 -22.32 -3.78
N ILE A 78 -4.20 -22.16 -2.48
CA ILE A 78 -2.80 -22.13 -2.03
C ILE A 78 -2.24 -23.54 -1.93
N LYS A 79 -1.08 -23.78 -2.53
CA LYS A 79 -0.30 -25.02 -2.43
C LYS A 79 1.08 -24.68 -1.86
N ASN A 80 1.41 -25.25 -0.71
CA ASN A 80 2.78 -25.25 -0.21
C ASN A 80 3.52 -26.37 -0.94
N ILE A 81 4.64 -26.06 -1.58
CA ILE A 81 5.42 -26.99 -2.41
C ILE A 81 6.91 -26.93 -2.07
N ASP A 82 7.65 -27.95 -2.48
CA ASP A 82 9.09 -28.10 -2.29
C ASP A 82 9.75 -28.61 -3.60
N LYS A 83 11.07 -28.81 -3.61
CA LYS A 83 11.79 -29.33 -4.78
C LYS A 83 11.31 -30.71 -5.27
N LYS A 84 10.58 -31.48 -4.44
CA LYS A 84 10.09 -32.83 -4.78
C LYS A 84 8.72 -32.79 -5.44
N SER A 85 7.87 -31.84 -5.01
CA SER A 85 6.48 -31.63 -5.46
C SER A 85 6.33 -30.54 -6.53
N LEU A 86 7.35 -29.73 -6.79
CA LEU A 86 7.35 -28.68 -7.82
C LEU A 86 6.88 -29.18 -9.20
N LYS A 87 7.35 -30.36 -9.61
CA LYS A 87 7.03 -31.03 -10.89
C LYS A 87 5.55 -31.33 -11.09
N ASP A 88 4.75 -31.35 -10.02
CA ASP A 88 3.31 -31.60 -10.08
C ASP A 88 2.53 -30.33 -10.50
N TYR A 89 3.22 -29.18 -10.58
CA TYR A 89 2.64 -27.86 -10.88
C TYR A 89 3.40 -27.05 -11.94
N VAL A 90 4.71 -27.29 -12.12
CA VAL A 90 5.57 -26.57 -13.07
C VAL A 90 6.39 -27.59 -13.87
N ASP A 91 6.38 -27.49 -15.19
CA ASP A 91 7.19 -28.35 -16.05
C ASP A 91 8.69 -28.15 -15.77
N SER A 92 9.47 -29.23 -15.77
CA SER A 92 10.91 -29.16 -15.46
C SER A 92 11.71 -28.30 -16.44
N THR A 93 11.23 -28.08 -17.66
CA THR A 93 11.85 -27.19 -18.65
C THR A 93 11.58 -25.70 -18.38
N GLN A 94 10.55 -25.38 -17.61
CA GLN A 94 10.17 -24.00 -17.23
C GLN A 94 10.49 -23.66 -15.76
N ALA A 95 10.77 -24.67 -14.93
CA ALA A 95 11.23 -24.46 -13.57
C ALA A 95 12.71 -24.02 -13.55
N LEU A 96 13.04 -23.00 -12.75
CA LEU A 96 14.41 -22.51 -12.58
C LEU A 96 15.33 -23.58 -11.96
N LYS A 97 16.61 -23.54 -12.32
CA LYS A 97 17.64 -24.40 -11.72
C LYS A 97 17.75 -24.28 -10.20
N SER A 98 17.57 -23.09 -9.64
CA SER A 98 17.50 -22.86 -8.19
C SER A 98 16.41 -23.70 -7.52
N TRP A 99 15.25 -23.81 -8.17
CA TRP A 99 14.11 -24.58 -7.72
C TRP A 99 14.22 -26.09 -7.99
N GLY A 100 15.21 -26.52 -8.79
CA GLY A 100 15.45 -27.91 -9.18
C GLY A 100 15.01 -28.27 -10.59
N GLY A 101 14.65 -27.29 -11.42
CA GLY A 101 14.36 -27.49 -12.85
C GLY A 101 15.56 -27.28 -13.77
N GLN A 102 15.29 -27.02 -15.05
CA GLN A 102 16.31 -26.90 -16.11
C GLN A 102 16.53 -25.47 -16.61
N ASP A 103 15.59 -24.54 -16.36
CA ASP A 103 15.68 -23.16 -16.85
C ASP A 103 16.90 -22.45 -16.20
N PRO A 104 17.89 -21.99 -17.00
CA PRO A 104 19.08 -21.32 -16.50
C PRO A 104 18.85 -19.83 -16.15
N TYR A 105 17.64 -19.30 -16.28
CA TYR A 105 17.36 -17.90 -15.98
C TYR A 105 17.68 -17.54 -14.52
N GLU A 106 18.45 -16.47 -14.34
CA GLU A 106 18.76 -15.86 -13.07
C GLU A 106 18.48 -14.36 -13.17
N PHE A 107 17.72 -13.81 -12.22
CA PHE A 107 17.41 -12.39 -12.23
C PHE A 107 18.63 -11.57 -11.81
N VAL A 108 19.25 -10.91 -12.78
CA VAL A 108 20.26 -9.86 -12.53
C VAL A 108 19.55 -8.52 -12.49
N PHE A 109 19.65 -7.81 -11.37
CA PHE A 109 19.19 -6.42 -11.28
C PHE A 109 20.01 -5.55 -12.23
N VAL A 110 19.39 -5.09 -13.31
CA VAL A 110 19.96 -4.08 -14.21
C VAL A 110 19.61 -2.71 -13.65
N PRO A 111 20.55 -1.95 -13.06
CA PRO A 111 20.28 -0.58 -12.66
C PRO A 111 19.87 0.25 -13.87
N GLU A 112 18.85 1.07 -13.72
CA GLU A 112 18.40 1.95 -14.78
C GLU A 112 19.52 2.93 -15.13
N ASN A 113 20.09 2.80 -16.34
CA ASN A 113 21.10 3.72 -16.84
C ASN A 113 20.50 5.12 -16.86
N ALA A 114 21.00 5.99 -15.97
CA ALA A 114 20.61 7.39 -15.86
C ALA A 114 21.06 8.19 -17.10
N LYS A 115 20.43 7.90 -18.25
CA LYS A 115 20.43 8.79 -19.39
C LYS A 115 19.79 10.08 -18.90
N LYS A 116 20.62 11.11 -18.71
CA LYS A 116 20.16 12.49 -18.62
C LYS A 116 19.36 12.77 -19.87
N VAL A 117 18.04 12.67 -19.76
CA VAL A 117 17.12 13.27 -20.72
C VAL A 117 17.39 14.76 -20.65
N HIS A 118 18.11 15.27 -21.65
CA HIS A 118 18.16 16.70 -21.92
C HIS A 118 16.75 17.12 -22.33
N PHE A 119 15.96 17.54 -21.35
CA PHE A 119 14.91 18.50 -21.61
C PHE A 119 15.58 19.71 -22.25
N ALA A 120 15.09 20.16 -23.40
CA ALA A 120 15.64 21.30 -24.08
C ALA A 120 15.39 22.55 -23.21
N ASP A 121 16.44 23.03 -22.54
CA ASP A 121 16.44 24.37 -21.96
C ASP A 121 16.19 25.40 -23.06
N GLY A 122 15.49 26.47 -22.70
CA GLY A 122 14.79 27.35 -23.63
C GLY A 122 15.63 27.83 -24.82
N SER A 123 15.31 27.31 -26.01
CA SER A 123 15.74 27.90 -27.28
C SER A 123 14.97 29.20 -27.50
N GLN A 124 15.64 30.33 -27.29
CA GLN A 124 15.17 31.64 -27.76
C GLN A 124 14.94 31.58 -29.27
N SER A 125 13.69 31.71 -29.70
CA SER A 125 13.35 31.90 -31.10
C SER A 125 13.76 33.32 -31.52
N THR A 126 14.84 33.41 -32.29
CA THR A 126 15.24 34.64 -32.97
C THR A 126 14.20 34.95 -34.05
N GLU A 127 13.65 36.16 -34.05
CA GLU A 127 12.71 36.61 -35.09
C GLU A 127 13.40 36.75 -36.45
N PRO A 128 12.77 36.27 -37.54
CA PRO A 128 12.90 36.86 -38.86
C PRO A 128 11.66 37.71 -39.16
N SER A 129 11.87 38.99 -39.43
CA SER A 129 10.83 39.94 -39.78
C SER A 129 10.17 39.63 -41.14
N SER A 130 8.84 39.67 -41.19
CA SER A 130 8.08 39.70 -42.44
C SER A 130 6.90 40.66 -42.34
N ASN A 131 6.93 41.73 -43.15
CA ASN A 131 5.84 42.69 -43.30
C ASN A 131 4.71 42.16 -44.19
N ALA A 132 3.56 42.84 -44.12
CA ALA A 132 2.35 42.71 -44.94
C ALA A 132 1.46 41.48 -44.64
N PHE A 133 0.13 41.50 -44.80
CA PHE A 133 -0.95 42.50 -44.87
C PHE A 133 -2.16 41.65 -45.31
N GLY A 134 -3.22 41.56 -44.51
CA GLY A 134 -4.35 40.69 -44.83
C GLY A 134 -5.36 40.57 -43.69
N ASP A 135 -6.50 41.24 -43.85
CA ASP A 135 -7.58 41.33 -42.88
C ASP A 135 -8.59 40.16 -43.04
N SER A 136 -8.94 39.46 -41.96
CA SER A 136 -10.17 38.64 -41.84
C SER A 136 -10.35 38.05 -40.42
N LYS A 137 -11.25 38.66 -39.65
CA LYS A 137 -12.12 38.15 -38.54
C LYS A 137 -11.60 37.19 -37.43
N PRO A 138 -12.15 37.28 -36.20
CA PRO A 138 -11.75 36.43 -35.07
C PRO A 138 -12.63 35.18 -34.95
N ASP A 139 -12.08 34.00 -35.22
CA ASP A 139 -12.69 32.72 -34.85
C ASP A 139 -11.82 31.98 -33.81
N GLU A 140 -12.48 31.66 -32.69
CA GLU A 140 -12.18 30.61 -31.71
C GLU A 140 -10.71 30.36 -31.29
N SER A 141 -10.28 31.09 -30.26
CA SER A 141 -9.18 30.68 -29.39
C SER A 141 -9.51 29.37 -28.64
N PRO A 142 -8.66 28.32 -28.69
CA PRO A 142 -8.88 27.12 -27.89
C PRO A 142 -8.61 27.41 -26.42
N SER A 143 -9.64 27.34 -25.57
CA SER A 143 -9.54 27.49 -24.11
C SER A 143 -8.82 26.28 -23.49
N SER A 144 -7.49 26.31 -23.50
CA SER A 144 -6.61 25.17 -23.22
C SER A 144 -6.37 24.85 -21.73
N ALA A 145 -7.35 25.12 -20.87
CA ALA A 145 -7.39 24.66 -19.48
C ALA A 145 -8.85 24.55 -19.04
N ARG A 146 -9.31 23.35 -18.68
CA ARG A 146 -10.70 23.05 -18.30
C ARG A 146 -10.85 22.82 -16.80
N LEU A 147 -9.81 22.32 -16.14
CA LEU A 147 -9.72 22.16 -14.69
C LEU A 147 -8.68 23.11 -14.09
N THR A 148 -9.12 24.03 -13.23
CA THR A 148 -8.22 24.86 -12.42
C THR A 148 -7.93 24.20 -11.08
N LEU A 149 -6.66 24.25 -10.64
CA LEU A 149 -6.22 23.75 -9.32
C LEU A 149 -5.77 24.89 -8.40
N ASN A 150 -6.15 24.81 -7.13
CA ASN A 150 -5.65 25.70 -6.08
C ASN A 150 -5.27 24.88 -4.83
N PRO A 151 -3.98 24.78 -4.44
CA PRO A 151 -2.81 25.38 -5.09
C PRO A 151 -2.42 24.70 -6.42
N ALA A 152 -1.89 25.48 -7.38
CA ALA A 152 -1.63 25.02 -8.75
C ALA A 152 -0.39 24.13 -8.93
N ASP A 153 0.70 24.37 -8.18
CA ASP A 153 2.00 23.69 -8.35
C ASP A 153 2.35 22.67 -7.26
N ALA A 154 1.80 22.87 -6.04
CA ALA A 154 2.26 22.15 -4.88
C ALA A 154 1.24 22.13 -3.74
N ILE A 155 0.97 20.95 -3.20
CA ILE A 155 0.16 20.75 -2.01
C ILE A 155 1.01 21.11 -0.79
N CYS A 156 0.58 22.13 -0.05
CA CYS A 156 1.17 22.52 1.22
C CYS A 156 0.56 21.67 2.34
N PHE A 157 1.40 20.86 2.97
CA PHE A 157 1.05 20.03 4.12
C PHE A 157 1.33 20.79 5.42
N VAL A 158 0.27 21.08 6.17
CA VAL A 158 0.30 21.77 7.47
C VAL A 158 0.05 20.77 8.60
N GLN A 159 0.58 21.05 9.79
CA GLN A 159 0.30 20.26 10.98
C GLN A 159 -1.08 20.63 11.53
N ASP A 160 -1.97 19.65 11.66
CA ASP A 160 -3.29 19.79 12.29
C ASP A 160 -3.45 18.71 13.36
N GLY A 161 -3.36 19.13 14.62
CA GLY A 161 -3.21 18.22 15.75
C GLY A 161 -2.01 17.28 15.56
N ILE A 162 -2.27 15.98 15.46
CA ILE A 162 -1.25 14.94 15.24
C ILE A 162 -1.06 14.56 13.77
N GLU A 163 -1.98 14.91 12.87
CA GLU A 163 -1.89 14.57 11.44
C GLU A 163 -1.23 15.72 10.65
N LEU A 164 -0.60 15.38 9.52
CA LEU A 164 -0.09 16.38 8.57
C LEU A 164 -1.02 16.38 7.35
N ILE A 165 -1.75 17.48 7.14
CA ILE A 165 -2.86 17.58 6.19
C ILE A 165 -2.52 18.60 5.10
N GLY A 166 -2.71 18.21 3.84
CA GLY A 166 -2.72 19.10 2.69
C GLY A 166 -4.10 19.15 2.05
N THR A 167 -4.51 20.33 1.60
CA THR A 167 -5.80 20.55 0.93
C THR A 167 -5.57 20.99 -0.52
N LEU A 168 -6.36 20.45 -1.43
CA LEU A 168 -6.37 20.79 -2.84
C LEU A 168 -7.82 21.11 -3.27
N SER A 169 -8.07 22.34 -3.66
CA SER A 169 -9.33 22.71 -4.33
C SER A 169 -9.17 22.54 -5.84
N ILE A 170 -10.21 22.00 -6.46
CA ILE A 170 -10.30 21.82 -7.92
C ILE A 170 -11.58 22.49 -8.42
N THR A 171 -11.50 23.17 -9.56
CA THR A 171 -12.61 23.96 -10.13
C THR A 171 -12.76 23.62 -11.61
N ASN A 172 -13.94 23.16 -12.01
CA ASN A 172 -14.30 22.99 -13.40
C ASN A 172 -14.68 24.37 -13.97
N SER A 173 -13.95 24.83 -14.98
CA SER A 173 -14.25 26.09 -15.68
C SER A 173 -14.89 25.88 -17.05
N SER A 174 -15.21 24.62 -17.39
CA SER A 174 -15.93 24.25 -18.61
C SER A 174 -17.43 24.09 -18.40
N ASP A 175 -18.13 24.02 -19.53
CA ASP A 175 -19.55 23.75 -19.72
C ASP A 175 -19.92 22.26 -19.65
N ALA A 176 -18.93 21.36 -19.78
CA ALA A 176 -19.08 19.92 -19.66
C ALA A 176 -18.85 19.41 -18.22
N THR A 177 -19.41 18.24 -17.88
CA THR A 177 -19.06 17.56 -16.63
C THR A 177 -17.68 16.92 -16.77
N LEU A 178 -16.78 17.15 -15.80
CA LEU A 178 -15.47 16.49 -15.78
C LEU A 178 -15.50 15.27 -14.86
N ILE A 179 -14.89 14.16 -15.27
CA ILE A 179 -14.43 13.12 -14.34
C ILE A 179 -12.97 13.39 -13.98
N TYR A 180 -12.63 13.32 -12.69
CA TYR A 180 -11.26 13.51 -12.21
C TYR A 180 -10.75 12.32 -11.39
N LYS A 181 -9.43 12.10 -11.42
CA LYS A 181 -8.75 11.06 -10.63
C LYS A 181 -7.40 11.57 -10.12
N VAL A 182 -7.16 11.41 -8.83
CA VAL A 182 -5.91 11.77 -8.15
C VAL A 182 -5.06 10.52 -7.95
N LYS A 183 -3.79 10.62 -8.33
CA LYS A 183 -2.75 9.60 -8.09
C LYS A 183 -1.58 10.23 -7.33
N THR A 184 -0.76 9.40 -6.71
CA THR A 184 0.46 9.81 -6.02
C THR A 184 1.58 8.81 -6.31
N THR A 185 2.84 9.26 -6.21
CA THR A 185 4.02 8.39 -6.29
C THR A 185 4.18 7.47 -5.08
N SER A 186 3.52 7.78 -3.95
CA SER A 186 3.64 7.06 -2.69
C SER A 186 2.26 6.80 -2.04
N PRO A 187 1.39 5.96 -2.64
CA PRO A 187 0.07 5.66 -2.09
C PRO A 187 0.10 5.02 -0.68
N GLU A 188 1.22 4.43 -0.28
CA GLU A 188 1.49 3.88 1.04
C GLU A 188 1.65 4.96 2.14
N LYS A 189 1.90 6.21 1.76
CA LYS A 189 2.09 7.34 2.70
C LYS A 189 0.85 8.22 2.84
N PHE A 190 -0.03 8.27 1.85
CA PHE A 190 -1.10 9.29 1.78
C PHE A 190 -2.51 8.71 1.69
N ARG A 191 -3.41 9.28 2.48
CA ARG A 191 -4.86 9.07 2.41
C ARG A 191 -5.48 10.25 1.65
N VAL A 192 -5.86 10.04 0.39
CA VAL A 192 -6.53 11.05 -0.47
C VAL A 192 -8.05 10.86 -0.42
N ARG A 193 -8.81 11.92 -0.11
CA ARG A 193 -10.29 11.90 -0.05
C ARG A 193 -10.91 13.20 -0.56
N PRO A 194 -11.78 13.15 -1.59
CA PRO A 194 -11.97 12.05 -2.55
C PRO A 194 -10.75 11.86 -3.46
N SER A 195 -10.46 10.62 -3.87
CA SER A 195 -9.39 10.30 -4.84
C SER A 195 -9.87 10.20 -6.29
N CYS A 196 -11.18 10.17 -6.50
CA CYS A 196 -11.84 10.14 -7.81
C CYS A 196 -13.25 10.73 -7.64
N GLY A 197 -13.79 11.37 -8.66
CA GLY A 197 -15.15 11.90 -8.62
C GLY A 197 -15.60 12.53 -9.93
N LEU A 198 -16.86 12.97 -9.94
CA LEU A 198 -17.43 13.83 -10.98
C LEU A 198 -17.43 15.27 -10.48
N LEU A 199 -17.24 16.22 -11.39
CA LEU A 199 -17.22 17.64 -11.14
C LEU A 199 -18.08 18.35 -12.19
N SER A 200 -19.28 18.73 -11.79
CA SER A 200 -20.28 19.40 -12.65
C SER A 200 -19.72 20.69 -13.27
N PRO A 201 -20.32 21.18 -14.38
CA PRO A 201 -19.96 22.46 -15.00
C PRO A 201 -19.90 23.60 -13.97
N LEU A 202 -18.90 24.48 -14.08
CA LEU A 202 -18.70 25.65 -13.22
C LEU A 202 -18.62 25.38 -11.70
N SER A 203 -18.48 24.12 -11.28
CA SER A 203 -18.45 23.71 -9.86
C SER A 203 -17.03 23.49 -9.34
N SER A 204 -16.89 23.50 -8.00
CA SER A 204 -15.63 23.23 -7.32
C SER A 204 -15.76 22.15 -6.26
N ALA A 205 -14.69 21.37 -6.07
CA ALA A 205 -14.56 20.37 -5.02
C ALA A 205 -13.30 20.60 -4.19
N SER A 206 -13.28 20.06 -2.96
CA SER A 206 -12.12 20.07 -2.08
C SER A 206 -11.66 18.64 -1.83
N ILE A 207 -10.35 18.43 -1.94
CA ILE A 207 -9.67 17.15 -1.76
C ILE A 207 -8.72 17.29 -0.58
N ASN A 208 -8.99 16.49 0.45
CA ASN A 208 -8.16 16.41 1.65
C ASN A 208 -7.15 15.26 1.49
N ILE A 209 -5.89 15.55 1.80
CA ILE A 209 -4.75 14.65 1.61
C ILE A 209 -4.02 14.57 2.95
N VAL A 210 -4.13 13.41 3.61
CA VAL A 210 -3.58 13.22 4.96
C VAL A 210 -2.36 12.31 4.89
N LEU A 211 -1.25 12.72 5.49
CA LEU A 211 -0.07 11.88 5.71
C LEU A 211 -0.37 10.83 6.78
N LEU A 212 -0.12 9.56 6.46
CA LEU A 212 -0.32 8.45 7.38
C LEU A 212 0.73 8.44 8.50
N THR A 213 0.36 7.86 9.65
CA THR A 213 1.24 7.73 10.81
C THR A 213 2.48 6.89 10.48
N GLY A 214 3.62 7.26 11.08
CA GLY A 214 4.92 6.63 10.80
C GLY A 214 5.76 7.36 9.74
N TYR A 215 5.19 8.33 9.01
CA TYR A 215 5.91 9.16 8.04
C TYR A 215 6.03 10.62 8.54
N THR A 216 7.12 11.30 8.20
CA THR A 216 7.36 12.71 8.55
C THR A 216 7.31 13.62 7.33
N GLY A 217 7.19 14.93 7.55
CA GLY A 217 7.25 15.95 6.49
C GLY A 217 8.51 15.88 5.60
N VAL A 218 9.64 15.39 6.13
CA VAL A 218 10.87 15.20 5.33
C VAL A 218 10.73 14.05 4.33
N ASN A 219 10.00 12.98 4.70
CA ASN A 219 9.84 11.78 3.88
C ASN A 219 9.01 12.00 2.61
N ILE A 220 8.30 13.14 2.52
CA ILE A 220 7.34 13.45 1.45
C ILE A 220 7.84 14.51 0.46
N LEU A 221 8.95 15.21 0.72
CA LEU A 221 9.40 16.34 -0.12
C LEU A 221 9.76 15.95 -1.58
N ARG A 222 10.00 14.66 -1.84
CA ARG A 222 10.26 14.12 -3.19
C ARG A 222 9.02 13.54 -3.86
N ASP A 223 7.95 13.35 -3.11
CA ASP A 223 6.72 12.75 -3.60
C ASP A 223 5.91 13.74 -4.44
N LYS A 224 5.10 13.20 -5.34
CA LYS A 224 4.32 13.98 -6.30
C LYS A 224 2.91 13.43 -6.39
N PHE A 225 1.96 14.34 -6.59
CA PHE A 225 0.58 14.03 -6.94
C PHE A 225 0.35 14.33 -8.42
N LEU A 226 -0.57 13.58 -9.02
CA LEU A 226 -1.00 13.72 -10.40
C LEU A 226 -2.53 13.75 -10.41
N VAL A 227 -3.11 14.89 -10.76
CA VAL A 227 -4.54 15.02 -11.04
C VAL A 227 -4.74 14.82 -12.54
N LEU A 228 -5.68 13.95 -12.88
CA LEU A 228 -6.06 13.61 -14.25
C LEU A 228 -7.54 14.00 -14.41
N SER A 229 -7.90 14.69 -15.50
CA SER A 229 -9.29 15.03 -15.83
C SER A 229 -9.66 14.67 -17.28
N TYR A 230 -10.94 14.32 -17.48
CA TYR A 230 -11.55 14.14 -18.79
C TYR A 230 -12.93 14.81 -18.84
N PRO A 231 -13.30 15.47 -19.95
CA PRO A 231 -14.69 15.87 -20.22
C PRO A 231 -15.55 14.65 -20.58
N LEU A 232 -16.78 14.64 -20.05
CA LEU A 232 -17.83 13.70 -20.42
C LEU A 232 -18.78 14.40 -21.40
N GLU A 233 -19.11 13.71 -22.50
CA GLU A 233 -19.76 14.35 -23.66
C GLU A 233 -21.29 14.23 -23.69
N ASP A 234 -21.90 13.52 -22.73
CA ASP A 234 -23.36 13.33 -22.66
C ASP A 234 -23.94 13.47 -21.23
N HIS A 235 -25.14 14.02 -21.15
CA HIS A 235 -25.76 14.46 -19.89
C HIS A 235 -26.54 13.38 -19.09
N GLU A 236 -26.84 12.20 -19.67
CA GLU A 236 -27.89 11.31 -19.12
C GLU A 236 -27.56 9.81 -18.92
N THR A 237 -26.32 9.31 -19.09
CA THR A 237 -26.09 7.84 -19.04
C THR A 237 -24.95 7.34 -18.14
N HIS A 238 -24.69 8.03 -17.02
CA HIS A 238 -23.70 7.61 -16.03
C HIS A 238 -24.23 7.38 -14.60
N ALA A 239 -25.52 7.63 -14.34
CA ALA A 239 -26.12 7.52 -13.00
C ALA A 239 -26.08 6.10 -12.37
N ASN A 240 -25.86 5.05 -13.17
CA ASN A 240 -25.82 3.64 -12.73
C ASN A 240 -24.46 2.95 -12.95
N LEU A 241 -23.41 3.69 -13.32
CA LEU A 241 -22.08 3.14 -13.59
C LEU A 241 -21.09 3.53 -12.48
N ASP A 242 -20.16 2.63 -12.14
CA ASP A 242 -19.08 2.97 -11.21
C ASP A 242 -18.11 3.98 -11.87
N LEU A 243 -17.52 4.85 -11.05
CA LEU A 243 -16.54 5.85 -11.48
C LEU A 243 -15.34 5.22 -12.20
N ASN A 244 -14.95 3.98 -11.84
CA ASN A 244 -13.87 3.29 -12.53
C ASN A 244 -14.26 2.83 -13.95
N ASP A 245 -15.53 2.53 -14.20
CA ASP A 245 -15.99 2.09 -15.52
C ASP A 245 -16.21 3.29 -16.45
N ILE A 246 -16.73 4.41 -15.93
CA ILE A 246 -16.76 5.70 -16.65
C ILE A 246 -15.34 6.12 -17.06
N TRP A 247 -14.36 5.98 -16.15
CA TRP A 247 -12.95 6.28 -16.42
C TRP A 247 -12.32 5.38 -17.50
N LYS A 248 -12.64 4.07 -17.50
CA LYS A 248 -12.15 3.15 -18.54
C LYS A 248 -12.75 3.46 -19.91
N LEU A 249 -14.04 3.82 -19.96
CA LEU A 249 -14.75 4.17 -21.19
C LEU A 249 -14.17 5.45 -21.83
N HIS A 250 -13.81 6.44 -21.01
CA HIS A 250 -13.26 7.73 -21.44
C HIS A 250 -11.74 7.77 -21.28
N SER A 251 -11.03 6.95 -22.05
CA SER A 251 -9.56 6.86 -22.04
C SER A 251 -8.91 7.33 -23.36
N ASP A 252 -9.50 8.32 -24.04
CA ASP A 252 -8.86 8.96 -25.22
C ASP A 252 -7.74 9.92 -24.77
N PRO A 253 -6.45 9.60 -24.99
CA PRO A 253 -5.34 10.41 -24.51
C PRO A 253 -5.30 11.83 -25.10
N LYS A 254 -6.06 12.12 -26.17
CA LYS A 254 -6.16 13.49 -26.74
C LYS A 254 -7.02 14.43 -25.90
N LYS A 255 -7.93 13.89 -25.09
CA LYS A 255 -8.84 14.66 -24.20
C LYS A 255 -8.41 14.63 -22.73
N LEU A 256 -7.27 14.00 -22.43
CA LEU A 256 -6.70 13.91 -21.09
C LEU A 256 -6.00 15.22 -20.70
N GLU A 257 -6.44 15.80 -19.60
CA GLU A 257 -5.79 16.93 -18.94
C GLU A 257 -5.00 16.42 -17.73
N GLU A 258 -3.70 16.74 -17.65
CA GLU A 258 -2.79 16.28 -16.60
C GLU A 258 -2.19 17.43 -15.80
N HIS A 259 -2.29 17.38 -14.47
CA HIS A 259 -1.69 18.35 -13.57
C HIS A 259 -0.80 17.68 -12.53
N ARG A 260 0.48 18.11 -12.44
CA ARG A 260 1.49 17.52 -11.54
C ARG A 260 1.81 18.45 -10.37
N LEU A 261 1.50 18.01 -9.15
CA LEU A 261 1.71 18.76 -7.92
C LEU A 261 2.88 18.17 -7.12
N ARG A 262 3.71 19.03 -6.52
CA ARG A 262 4.77 18.63 -5.56
C ARG A 262 4.26 18.71 -4.11
N CYS A 263 4.85 17.94 -3.20
CA CYS A 263 4.65 18.17 -1.77
C CYS A 263 5.49 19.37 -1.29
N LYS A 264 4.92 20.22 -0.43
CA LYS A 264 5.64 21.23 0.35
C LYS A 264 5.25 21.12 1.82
N VAL A 265 6.20 21.35 2.72
CA VAL A 265 5.96 21.42 4.18
C VAL A 265 6.52 22.76 4.65
N PRO A 266 5.71 23.69 5.18
CA PRO A 266 6.15 25.07 5.46
C PRO A 266 7.33 25.20 6.42
N SER A 267 7.52 24.24 7.32
CA SER A 267 8.61 24.22 8.31
C SER A 267 9.94 23.67 7.79
N ILE A 268 10.04 23.23 6.52
CA ILE A 268 11.28 22.68 5.94
C ILE A 268 11.68 23.51 4.71
N GLN A 269 12.40 24.59 4.94
CA GLN A 269 12.99 25.39 3.87
C GLN A 269 14.29 24.70 3.37
N PRO A 270 14.44 24.41 2.06
CA PRO A 270 15.66 23.80 1.56
C PRO A 270 16.81 24.82 1.58
N CYS A 271 17.84 24.58 2.39
CA CYS A 271 19.08 25.35 2.35
C CYS A 271 19.79 25.10 1.02
N ALA A 272 19.58 25.98 0.03
CA ALA A 272 20.24 25.89 -1.27
C ALA A 272 21.72 26.29 -1.14
N HIS A 273 22.61 25.31 -1.29
CA HIS A 273 24.03 25.55 -1.55
C HIS A 273 24.27 25.62 -3.07
N ASN A 274 24.65 26.80 -3.56
CA ASN A 274 25.74 27.02 -4.52
C ASN A 274 25.90 28.52 -4.76
N GLY A 275 27.14 29.01 -4.85
CA GLY A 275 27.44 30.43 -4.70
C GLY A 275 27.84 31.17 -5.98
N SER A 276 27.60 32.49 -5.97
CA SER A 276 28.51 33.51 -6.50
C SER A 276 28.19 34.86 -5.84
N PRO A 277 29.18 35.76 -5.65
CA PRO A 277 29.02 36.98 -4.86
C PRO A 277 28.56 38.17 -5.72
N GLY A 278 27.73 39.05 -5.13
CA GLY A 278 27.61 40.44 -5.57
C GLY A 278 26.23 40.89 -6.05
N SER A 279 25.40 41.37 -5.11
CA SER A 279 24.80 42.71 -5.20
C SER A 279 24.22 43.09 -3.84
N LEU A 280 24.41 44.35 -3.42
CA LEU A 280 24.03 44.83 -2.09
C LEU A 280 22.87 45.84 -2.22
N SER A 281 21.69 45.52 -1.67
CA SER A 281 20.61 46.50 -1.47
C SER A 281 19.77 46.18 -0.23
N THR A 282 20.12 46.87 0.85
CA THR A 282 19.31 47.33 1.99
C THR A 282 17.86 47.71 1.61
N MET A 283 16.82 47.68 2.47
CA MET A 283 16.58 47.21 3.86
C MET A 283 15.19 46.48 3.89
N ALA A 284 14.59 45.97 4.97
CA ALA A 284 14.86 45.93 6.42
C ALA A 284 14.17 44.69 7.05
N GLY A 285 14.40 44.42 8.35
CA GLY A 285 13.58 43.51 9.15
C GLY A 285 14.37 42.47 9.95
N ALA A 286 14.82 42.83 11.15
CA ALA A 286 15.54 41.91 12.03
C ALA A 286 14.57 41.07 12.88
N THR A 287 14.48 39.78 12.60
CA THR A 287 14.02 38.75 13.55
C THR A 287 15.04 37.61 13.61
N SER A 288 15.18 37.03 14.80
CA SER A 288 16.35 36.26 15.22
C SER A 288 16.39 34.81 14.71
N PRO A 289 17.59 34.19 14.60
CA PRO A 289 17.75 32.78 14.21
C PRO A 289 17.31 31.77 15.30
N THR A 290 16.60 32.23 16.33
CA THR A 290 16.15 31.40 17.46
C THR A 290 14.90 30.58 17.15
N SER A 291 14.07 30.99 16.18
CA SER A 291 12.77 30.35 15.89
C SER A 291 12.87 28.91 15.36
N ASP A 292 13.78 28.61 14.43
CA ASP A 292 13.95 27.24 13.90
C ASP A 292 14.46 26.27 14.97
N PHE A 293 15.34 26.73 15.87
CA PHE A 293 15.84 25.91 16.97
C PHE A 293 14.76 25.62 18.03
N GLU A 294 14.01 26.65 18.45
CA GLU A 294 12.87 26.49 19.37
C GLU A 294 11.75 25.62 18.76
N GLN A 295 11.49 25.73 17.45
CA GLN A 295 10.54 24.86 16.75
C GLN A 295 11.01 23.40 16.73
N ARG A 296 12.30 23.14 16.50
CA ARG A 296 12.87 21.77 16.57
C ARG A 296 12.84 21.20 17.98
N ILE A 297 13.13 22.00 19.01
CA ILE A 297 12.99 21.60 20.41
C ILE A 297 11.52 21.26 20.72
N THR A 298 10.58 22.10 20.29
CA THR A 298 9.14 21.88 20.49
C THR A 298 8.67 20.61 19.77
N GLN A 299 9.09 20.40 18.52
CA GLN A 299 8.80 19.19 17.75
C GLN A 299 9.40 17.93 18.39
N LEU A 300 10.64 18.01 18.90
CA LEU A 300 11.31 16.92 19.60
C LEU A 300 10.59 16.59 20.92
N LEU A 301 10.17 17.60 21.68
CA LEU A 301 9.43 17.45 22.94
C LEU A 301 8.05 16.81 22.70
N ILE A 302 7.31 17.25 21.68
CA ILE A 302 6.04 16.63 21.26
C ILE A 302 6.27 15.16 20.85
N SER A 303 7.31 14.90 20.06
CA SER A 303 7.66 13.55 19.61
C SER A 303 8.06 12.64 20.78
N MET A 304 8.81 13.16 21.75
CA MET A 304 9.19 12.44 22.98
C MET A 304 7.98 12.17 23.88
N ASN A 305 7.09 13.14 24.05
CA ASN A 305 5.86 12.95 24.83
C ASN A 305 4.98 11.88 24.19
N HIS A 306 4.75 11.94 22.87
CA HIS A 306 4.00 10.93 22.13
C HIS A 306 4.66 9.53 22.19
N LEU A 307 5.99 9.44 22.07
CA LEU A 307 6.71 8.17 22.21
C LEU A 307 6.61 7.62 23.64
N THR A 308 6.64 8.50 24.65
CA THR A 308 6.47 8.13 26.05
C THR A 308 5.03 7.65 26.32
N GLU A 309 4.03 8.34 25.79
CA GLU A 309 2.61 7.97 25.89
C GLU A 309 2.33 6.62 25.20
N CYS A 310 2.80 6.44 23.97
CA CYS A 310 2.67 5.20 23.21
C CYS A 310 3.39 4.02 23.91
N ASN A 311 4.61 4.25 24.41
CA ASN A 311 5.31 3.24 25.22
C ASN A 311 4.55 2.96 26.54
N SER A 312 3.96 3.97 27.19
CA SER A 312 3.21 3.76 28.43
C SER A 312 1.92 2.96 28.20
N SER A 313 1.23 3.19 27.08
CA SER A 313 0.09 2.38 26.64
C SER A 313 0.53 0.95 26.37
N MET A 314 1.62 0.76 25.62
CA MET A 314 2.15 -0.57 25.32
C MET A 314 2.59 -1.32 26.60
N GLN A 315 3.18 -0.63 27.58
CA GLN A 315 3.49 -1.21 28.89
C GLN A 315 2.21 -1.58 29.66
N HIS A 316 1.17 -0.74 29.60
CA HIS A 316 -0.12 -1.05 30.21
C HIS A 316 -0.77 -2.29 29.56
N ASP A 317 -0.75 -2.39 28.24
CA ASP A 317 -1.27 -3.55 27.50
C ASP A 317 -0.46 -4.82 27.80
N LEU A 318 0.87 -4.74 27.88
CA LEU A 318 1.72 -5.85 28.31
C LEU A 318 1.41 -6.30 29.76
N ILE A 319 1.17 -5.36 30.68
CA ILE A 319 0.78 -5.66 32.06
C ILE A 319 -0.62 -6.30 32.09
N PHE A 320 -1.56 -5.80 31.30
CA PHE A 320 -2.91 -6.34 31.17
C PHE A 320 -2.91 -7.76 30.61
N VAL A 321 -2.23 -7.99 29.48
CA VAL A 321 -2.07 -9.31 28.85
C VAL A 321 -1.37 -10.29 29.81
N ARG A 322 -0.32 -9.84 30.52
CA ARG A 322 0.36 -10.67 31.53
C ARG A 322 -0.58 -11.05 32.68
N ARG A 323 -1.40 -10.12 33.18
CA ARG A 323 -2.41 -10.41 34.22
C ARG A 323 -3.48 -11.38 33.72
N LEU A 324 -3.99 -11.17 32.50
CA LEU A 324 -4.96 -12.06 31.86
C LEU A 324 -4.40 -13.48 31.69
N LEU A 325 -3.14 -13.60 31.26
CA LEU A 325 -2.45 -14.90 31.13
C LEU A 325 -2.37 -15.63 32.48
N PHE A 326 -2.01 -14.95 33.57
CA PHE A 326 -2.00 -15.56 34.91
C PHE A 326 -3.39 -16.05 35.35
N ILE A 327 -4.45 -15.27 35.07
CA ILE A 327 -5.84 -15.67 35.38
C ILE A 327 -6.23 -16.91 34.57
N VAL A 328 -5.92 -16.96 33.27
CA VAL A 328 -6.21 -18.13 32.41
C VAL A 328 -5.46 -19.37 32.89
N ILE A 329 -4.16 -19.26 33.22
CA ILE A 329 -3.37 -20.38 33.76
C ILE A 329 -3.98 -20.89 35.07
N PHE A 330 -4.37 -20.00 35.98
CA PHE A 330 -4.99 -20.36 37.26
C PHE A 330 -6.32 -21.11 37.07
N LEU A 331 -7.18 -20.63 36.16
CA LEU A 331 -8.45 -21.31 35.81
C LEU A 331 -8.20 -22.70 35.20
N VAL A 332 -7.21 -22.84 34.30
CA VAL A 332 -6.85 -24.14 33.72
C VAL A 332 -6.37 -25.11 34.82
N ILE A 333 -5.57 -24.65 35.78
CA ILE A 333 -5.13 -25.48 36.92
C ILE A 333 -6.32 -25.93 37.77
N ILE A 334 -7.28 -25.05 38.07
CA ILE A 334 -8.51 -25.42 38.79
C ILE A 334 -9.32 -26.45 38.01
N CYS A 335 -9.50 -26.27 36.70
CA CYS A 335 -10.21 -27.24 35.86
C CYS A 335 -9.51 -28.61 35.83
N LEU A 336 -8.17 -28.64 35.79
CA LEU A 336 -7.39 -29.89 35.86
C LEU A 336 -7.54 -30.58 37.22
N ILE A 337 -7.47 -29.83 38.33
CA ILE A 337 -7.68 -30.39 39.68
C ILE A 337 -9.10 -30.93 39.83
N ALA A 338 -10.12 -30.19 39.38
CA ALA A 338 -11.50 -30.66 39.39
C ALA A 338 -11.65 -31.93 38.55
N LEU A 339 -11.08 -31.97 37.34
CA LEU A 339 -11.12 -33.15 36.47
C LEU A 339 -10.42 -34.36 37.11
N LEU A 340 -9.31 -34.18 37.84
CA LEU A 340 -8.66 -35.25 38.60
C LEU A 340 -9.46 -35.73 39.82
N LEU A 341 -10.26 -34.86 40.45
CA LEU A 341 -11.13 -35.21 41.58
C LEU A 341 -12.47 -35.85 41.16
N PHE A 342 -12.99 -35.50 39.98
CA PHE A 342 -14.27 -35.98 39.46
C PHE A 342 -14.16 -37.11 38.43
N LEU A 343 -12.96 -37.43 37.93
CA LEU A 343 -12.75 -38.67 37.19
C LEU A 343 -12.82 -39.85 38.17
N PRO A 344 -13.77 -40.79 38.00
CA PRO A 344 -13.74 -42.02 38.79
C PRO A 344 -12.45 -42.78 38.45
N LEU A 345 -11.65 -43.08 39.47
CA LEU A 345 -10.54 -44.02 39.30
C LEU A 345 -11.13 -45.35 38.81
N PRO A 346 -10.57 -45.96 37.75
CA PRO A 346 -11.04 -47.27 37.31
C PRO A 346 -10.84 -48.25 38.45
N GLU A 347 -11.94 -48.83 38.96
CA GLU A 347 -11.87 -49.88 39.97
C GLU A 347 -10.99 -51.01 39.43
N GLN A 348 -9.85 -51.27 40.08
CA GLN A 348 -9.11 -52.48 39.82
C GLN A 348 -9.94 -53.64 40.34
N GLY A 349 -10.61 -54.34 39.42
CA GLY A 349 -11.43 -55.50 39.71
C GLY A 349 -10.62 -56.56 40.45
N TYR A 350 -10.82 -56.62 41.76
CA TYR A 350 -10.16 -57.58 42.63
C TYR A 350 -10.79 -58.96 42.38
N CYS A 351 -10.19 -59.77 41.51
CA CYS A 351 -10.63 -61.15 41.32
C CYS A 351 -10.39 -61.95 42.62
N PRO A 352 -11.43 -62.46 43.30
CA PRO A 352 -11.23 -63.34 44.44
C PRO A 352 -10.63 -64.67 43.93
N ALA A 353 -9.44 -65.01 44.44
CA ALA A 353 -8.77 -66.26 44.08
C ALA A 353 -9.65 -67.46 44.50
N THR A 354 -10.16 -68.21 43.52
CA THR A 354 -10.90 -69.45 43.78
C THR A 354 -9.91 -70.51 44.25
N ILE A 355 -9.97 -70.87 45.54
CA ILE A 355 -9.18 -71.96 46.09
C ILE A 355 -9.73 -73.28 45.52
N ALA A 356 -8.96 -73.91 44.63
CA ALA A 356 -9.27 -75.24 44.14
C ALA A 356 -8.72 -76.29 45.12
N GLU A 357 -9.60 -77.09 45.73
CA GLU A 357 -9.20 -78.28 46.47
C GLU A 357 -8.70 -79.37 45.49
N PRO A 358 -7.51 -79.96 45.71
CA PRO A 358 -7.05 -81.09 44.92
C PRO A 358 -7.75 -82.38 45.37
N SER A 359 -8.51 -83.00 44.46
CA SER A 359 -9.17 -84.28 44.70
C SER A 359 -8.16 -85.44 44.62
N LEU A 360 -7.75 -85.94 45.78
CA LEU A 360 -7.00 -87.18 45.92
C LEU A 360 -7.89 -88.39 45.59
N LYS A 361 -7.80 -88.88 44.34
CA LYS A 361 -8.18 -90.25 44.00
C LYS A 361 -6.98 -91.17 44.21
N LEU A 362 -7.08 -92.10 45.16
CA LEU A 362 -6.33 -93.35 45.11
C LEU A 362 -7.07 -94.31 44.18
N GLU A 363 -6.40 -94.80 43.14
CA GLU A 363 -6.65 -96.13 42.59
C GLU A 363 -5.58 -97.09 43.12
N MET A 364 -5.93 -98.38 43.20
CA MET A 364 -5.15 -99.46 43.85
C MET A 364 -3.99 -99.98 42.99
#